data_AF-D4XKL2-F1
#
_entry.id   AF-D4XKL2-F1
#
_cell.length_a   1.000
_cell.length_b   1.000
_cell.length_c   1.000
_cell.angle_alpha   90.00
_cell.angle_beta   90.00
_cell.angle_gamma   90.00
#
_symmetry.space_group_name_H-M   'P 1'
#
loop_
_entity.id
_entity.type
_entity.pdbx_description
1 polymer ?
#
loop_
_entity_poly.entity_id
_entity_poly.type
_entity_poly.pdbx_seq_one_letter_code
_entity_poly.pdbx_strand_id
1 'polypeptide(L)'
;MPYSPLIALILGFVLTPIMGLITKGKYYIKATDDGVKESRYDATGLPIATVYHCVSCDEDYERPDIMYSHKHKGVICSLCKTLEK
;
A
#
# COMPACT_ATOMS: atom_id res chain seq x y z
N MET A 1 -12.79 -6.91 42.00
CA MET A 1 -12.10 -8.05 41.37
C MET A 1 -11.81 -7.68 39.92
N PRO A 2 -10.55 -7.47 39.51
CA PRO A 2 -10.24 -6.89 38.20
C PRO A 2 -10.29 -7.97 37.11
N TYR A 3 -11.48 -8.36 36.66
CA TYR A 3 -11.66 -9.23 35.49
C TYR A 3 -11.55 -8.45 34.16
N SER A 4 -11.58 -7.12 34.24
CA SER A 4 -11.54 -6.21 33.09
C SER A 4 -10.35 -6.45 32.15
N PRO A 5 -9.09 -6.63 32.62
CA PRO A 5 -7.95 -6.88 31.73
C PRO A 5 -8.09 -8.19 30.94
N LEU A 6 -8.64 -9.23 31.57
CA LEU A 6 -8.76 -10.55 30.97
C LEU A 6 -9.87 -10.58 29.91
N ILE A 7 -10.99 -9.90 30.18
CA ILE A 7 -12.08 -9.71 29.21
C ILE A 7 -11.59 -8.87 28.02
N ALA A 8 -10.84 -7.79 28.27
CA ALA A 8 -10.29 -6.95 27.21
C ALA A 8 -9.35 -7.73 26.28
N LEU A 9 -8.48 -8.58 26.83
CA LEU A 9 -7.58 -9.42 26.04
C LEU A 9 -8.34 -10.42 25.15
N ILE A 10 -9.35 -11.09 25.69
CA ILE A 10 -10.19 -12.03 24.93
C ILE A 10 -10.95 -11.28 23.82
N LEU A 11 -11.56 -10.14 24.15
CA LEU A 11 -12.27 -9.33 23.17
C LEU A 11 -11.35 -8.86 22.06
N GLY A 12 -10.16 -8.33 22.38
CA GLY A 12 -9.20 -7.89 21.37
C GLY A 12 -8.72 -9.02 20.45
N PHE A 13 -8.47 -10.21 21.02
CA PHE A 13 -8.04 -11.38 20.25
C PHE A 13 -9.13 -11.92 19.32
N VAL A 14 -10.41 -11.80 19.71
CA VAL A 14 -11.55 -12.36 18.95
C VAL A 14 -12.15 -11.33 17.98
N LEU A 15 -12.38 -10.08 18.42
CA LEU A 15 -12.99 -9.04 17.57
C LEU A 15 -12.10 -8.62 16.41
N THR A 16 -10.79 -8.56 16.61
CA THR A 16 -9.84 -8.15 15.54
C THR A 16 -9.91 -9.06 14.30
N PRO A 17 -9.76 -10.40 14.41
CA PRO A 17 -9.89 -11.28 13.24
C PRO A 17 -11.32 -11.32 12.69
N ILE A 18 -12.34 -11.25 13.55
CA ILE A 18 -13.76 -11.19 13.10
C ILE A 18 -13.98 -9.96 12.22
N MET A 19 -13.52 -8.78 12.65
CA MET A 19 -13.63 -7.57 11.85
C MET A 19 -12.86 -7.67 10.54
N GLY A 20 -11.65 -8.25 10.54
CA GLY A 20 -10.89 -8.50 9.32
C GLY A 20 -11.64 -9.39 8.32
N LEU A 21 -12.25 -10.48 8.80
CA LEU A 21 -13.03 -11.42 7.99
C LEU A 21 -14.33 -10.81 7.47
N ILE A 22 -15.11 -10.15 8.33
CA ILE A 22 -16.38 -9.51 7.96
C ILE A 22 -16.14 -8.42 6.91
N THR A 23 -15.09 -7.61 7.10
CA THR A 23 -14.78 -6.51 6.18
C THR A 23 -14.06 -6.97 4.92
N LYS A 24 -13.60 -8.23 4.85
CA LYS A 24 -12.85 -8.79 3.70
C LYS A 24 -11.69 -7.91 3.25
N GLY A 25 -11.04 -7.20 4.17
CA GLY A 25 -9.95 -6.27 3.85
C GLY A 25 -10.38 -5.03 3.05
N LYS A 26 -11.68 -4.75 2.90
CA LYS A 26 -12.24 -3.60 2.15
C LYS A 26 -11.64 -2.26 2.55
N TYR A 27 -11.29 -2.11 3.82
CA TYR A 27 -10.72 -0.87 4.36
C TYR A 27 -9.18 -0.87 4.40
N TYR A 28 -8.54 -2.01 4.14
CA TYR A 28 -7.08 -2.14 4.19
C TYR A 28 -6.43 -1.92 2.82
N ILE A 29 -7.08 -2.35 1.74
CA ILE A 29 -6.58 -2.18 0.37
C ILE A 29 -7.13 -0.88 -0.21
N LYS A 30 -6.30 0.17 -0.25
CA LYS A 30 -6.67 1.49 -0.80
C LYS A 30 -6.81 1.47 -2.32
N ALA A 31 -5.98 0.69 -3.00
CA ALA A 31 -6.00 0.52 -4.45
C ALA A 31 -5.37 -0.83 -4.81
N THR A 32 -5.97 -1.53 -5.79
CA THR A 32 -5.44 -2.80 -6.34
C THR A 32 -4.46 -2.58 -7.49
N ASP A 33 -4.47 -1.38 -8.07
CA ASP A 33 -3.65 -1.00 -9.20
C ASP A 33 -2.99 0.36 -8.91
N ASP A 34 -1.72 0.48 -9.28
CA ASP A 34 -0.93 1.71 -9.14
C ASP A 34 -0.95 2.55 -10.43
N GLY A 35 -1.71 2.13 -11.44
CA GLY A 35 -2.03 2.89 -12.65
C GLY A 35 -0.92 2.91 -13.69
N VAL A 36 0.10 2.07 -13.53
CA VAL A 36 1.21 1.93 -14.48
C VAL A 36 1.14 0.54 -15.11
N LYS A 37 1.23 0.48 -16.45
CA LYS A 37 0.91 -0.72 -17.26
C LYS A 37 1.82 -1.91 -16.98
N GLU A 38 3.07 -1.67 -16.62
CA GLU A 38 4.03 -2.74 -16.32
C GLU A 38 3.78 -3.28 -14.91
N SER A 39 3.92 -4.59 -14.68
CA SER A 39 3.78 -5.13 -13.33
C SER A 39 4.91 -4.64 -12.41
N ARG A 40 4.73 -4.72 -11.08
CA ARG A 40 5.81 -4.43 -10.12
C ARG A 40 6.84 -5.55 -10.03
N TYR A 41 6.36 -6.77 -10.24
CA TYR A 41 7.14 -7.99 -10.11
C TYR A 41 7.01 -8.81 -11.40
N ASP A 42 8.07 -9.52 -11.74
CA ASP A 42 8.11 -10.48 -12.84
C ASP A 42 7.36 -11.79 -12.47
N ALA A 43 7.22 -12.71 -13.42
CA ALA A 43 6.59 -14.02 -13.23
C ALA A 43 7.24 -14.87 -12.12
N THR A 44 8.50 -14.60 -11.80
CA THR A 44 9.25 -15.24 -10.71
C THR A 44 9.06 -14.56 -9.34
N GLY A 45 8.35 -13.42 -9.29
CA GLY A 45 8.18 -12.60 -8.09
C GLY A 45 9.32 -11.64 -7.81
N LEU A 46 10.32 -11.54 -8.69
CA LEU A 46 11.42 -10.58 -8.58
C LEU A 46 10.97 -9.17 -8.96
N PRO A 47 11.46 -8.11 -8.29
CA PRO A 47 11.14 -6.74 -8.67
C PRO A 47 11.67 -6.43 -10.08
N ILE A 48 10.88 -5.70 -10.84
CA ILE A 48 11.28 -5.27 -12.19
C ILE A 48 12.17 -4.03 -12.07
N ALA A 49 13.38 -4.10 -12.62
CA ALA A 49 14.39 -3.05 -12.54
C ALA A 49 14.29 -2.00 -13.67
N THR A 50 13.13 -1.91 -14.33
CA THR A 50 12.90 -0.84 -15.31
C THR A 50 12.85 0.50 -14.59
N VAL A 51 13.55 1.48 -15.17
CA VAL A 51 13.75 2.79 -14.56
C VAL A 51 12.73 3.77 -15.11
N TYR A 52 12.13 4.54 -14.21
CA TYR A 52 11.13 5.56 -14.49
C TYR A 52 11.53 6.88 -13.84
N HIS A 53 11.20 7.97 -14.51
CA HIS A 53 11.55 9.31 -14.07
C HIS A 53 10.39 9.96 -13.30
N CYS A 54 10.62 10.37 -12.05
CA CYS A 54 9.58 10.97 -11.20
C CYS A 54 9.32 12.43 -11.59
N VAL A 55 8.08 12.76 -11.96
CA VAL A 55 7.70 14.12 -12.38
C VAL A 55 7.73 15.17 -11.25
N SER A 56 7.85 14.74 -9.99
CA SER A 56 7.84 15.63 -8.82
C SER A 56 9.24 16.00 -8.32
N CYS A 57 10.19 15.07 -8.37
CA CYS A 57 11.54 15.27 -7.83
C CYS A 57 12.65 15.16 -8.88
N ASP A 58 12.30 14.86 -10.14
CA ASP A 58 13.24 14.78 -11.28
C ASP A 58 14.35 13.73 -11.08
N GLU A 59 14.02 12.63 -10.37
CA GLU A 59 14.96 11.54 -10.06
C GLU A 59 14.43 10.21 -10.60
N ASP A 60 15.37 9.31 -10.89
CA ASP A 60 15.11 7.99 -11.47
C ASP A 60 14.86 6.92 -10.41
N TYR A 61 13.78 6.16 -10.58
CA TYR A 61 13.37 5.09 -9.66
C TYR A 61 12.97 3.82 -10.40
N GLU A 62 13.13 2.68 -9.74
CA GLU A 62 12.71 1.40 -10.28
C GLU A 62 11.17 1.25 -10.27
N ARG A 63 10.65 0.39 -11.13
CA ARG A 63 9.21 0.09 -11.27
C ARG A 63 8.46 -0.17 -9.95
N PRO A 64 8.98 -0.92 -8.95
CA PRO A 64 8.26 -1.12 -7.68
C PRO A 64 8.07 0.17 -6.85
N ASP A 65 8.93 1.18 -7.05
CA ASP A 65 8.92 2.42 -6.28
C ASP A 65 8.11 3.55 -6.91
N ILE A 66 7.60 3.36 -8.13
CA ILE A 66 6.79 4.35 -8.85
C ILE A 66 5.31 3.98 -8.90
N MET A 67 4.47 5.02 -9.00
CA MET A 67 3.02 4.90 -9.20
C MET A 67 2.49 6.07 -10.04
N TYR A 68 1.35 5.88 -10.68
CA TYR A 68 0.69 6.94 -11.43
C TYR A 68 -0.11 7.85 -10.49
N SER A 69 0.04 9.16 -10.65
CA SER A 69 -0.75 10.16 -9.91
C SER A 69 -1.60 11.00 -10.86
N HIS A 70 -2.92 10.95 -10.66
CA HIS A 70 -3.85 11.82 -11.36
C HIS A 70 -3.64 13.32 -11.06
N LYS A 71 -3.05 13.66 -9.90
CA LYS A 71 -2.77 15.06 -9.49
C LYS A 71 -1.68 15.70 -10.36
N HIS A 72 -0.62 14.94 -10.63
CA HIS A 72 0.54 15.40 -11.41
C HIS A 72 0.51 14.97 -12.87
N LYS A 73 -0.50 14.17 -13.26
CA LYS A 73 -0.66 13.61 -14.61
C LYS A 73 0.60 12.87 -15.09
N GLY A 74 1.25 12.14 -14.19
CA GLY A 74 2.52 11.46 -14.47
C GLY A 74 2.85 10.42 -13.41
N VAL A 75 3.98 9.73 -13.62
CA VAL A 75 4.54 8.78 -12.66
C VAL A 75 5.29 9.54 -11.56
N ILE A 76 5.06 9.15 -10.32
CA ILE A 76 5.72 9.71 -9.14
C ILE A 76 6.27 8.59 -8.26
N CYS A 77 7.28 8.87 -7.46
CA CYS A 77 7.80 7.91 -6.50
C CYS A 77 6.90 7.76 -5.26
N SER A 78 7.04 6.63 -4.58
CA SER A 78 6.35 6.31 -3.33
C SER A 78 6.57 7.39 -2.26
N LEU A 79 7.78 7.94 -2.18
CA LEU A 79 8.14 8.97 -1.21
C LEU A 79 7.38 10.28 -1.47
N CYS A 80 7.43 10.82 -2.69
CA CYS A 80 6.67 12.02 -3.06
C CYS A 80 5.17 11.83 -2.79
N LYS A 81 4.61 10.64 -3.08
CA LYS A 81 3.21 10.36 -2.78
C LYS A 81 2.88 10.48 -1.29
N THR A 82 3.76 10.04 -0.40
CA THR A 82 3.54 10.08 1.06
C THR A 82 3.72 11.47 1.65
N LEU A 83 4.61 12.28 1.08
CA LEU A 83 4.90 13.63 1.55
C LEU A 83 3.85 14.64 1.07
N GLU A 84 3.16 14.34 -0.02
CA GLU A 84 2.10 15.18 -0.55
C GLU A 84 0.83 15.12 0.32
N LYS A 85 0.51 16.27 0.93
CA LYS A 85 -0.71 16.50 1.69
C LYS A 85 -1.93 16.71 0.77
#